data_AF-A0A1Q5SGK6-F1
#
_entry.id   AF-A0A1Q5SGK6-F1
#
_cell.length_a   1.000
_cell.length_b   1.000
_cell.length_c   1.000
_cell.angle_alpha   90.00
_cell.angle_beta   90.00
_cell.angle_gamma   90.00
#
_symmetry.space_group_name_H-M   'P 1'
#
loop_
_entity.id
_entity.type
_entity.pdbx_description
1 polymer ?
#
loop_
_entity_poly.entity_id
_entity_poly.type
_entity_poly.pdbx_seq_one_letter_code
_entity_poly.pdbx_strand_id
1 'polypeptide(L)'
;MITAAQLRAARALLRIDQRELAQRCSLSLPTIQRMEASEGVIRGNVDSLVKLVEALSVAGIELIAEGAASSSGGRGVRLKSPPPSAGGQ
;
A
#
# COMPACT_ATOMS: atom_id res chain seq x y z
N MET A 1 -0.59 -7.59 5.65
CA MET A 1 0.01 -6.32 6.16
C MET A 1 0.37 -5.44 4.98
N ILE A 2 0.12 -4.13 5.05
CA ILE A 2 0.34 -3.17 3.94
C ILE A 2 1.62 -2.38 4.16
N THR A 3 2.39 -2.16 3.09
CA THR A 3 3.59 -1.31 3.12
C THR A 3 3.31 0.10 2.62
N ALA A 4 4.12 1.07 3.05
CA ALA A 4 4.05 2.45 2.56
C ALA A 4 4.30 2.53 1.05
N ALA A 5 5.17 1.67 0.51
CA ALA A 5 5.41 1.57 -0.92
C ALA A 5 4.15 1.09 -1.68
N GLN A 6 3.46 0.07 -1.17
CA GLN A 6 2.18 -0.38 -1.74
C GLN A 6 1.12 0.73 -1.69
N LEU A 7 1.04 1.48 -0.58
CA LEU A 7 0.11 2.60 -0.46
C LEU A 7 0.37 3.70 -1.50
N ARG A 8 1.63 4.14 -1.63
CA ARG A 8 2.02 5.14 -2.63
C ARG A 8 1.77 4.65 -4.06
N ALA A 9 2.02 3.37 -4.34
CA ALA A 9 1.76 2.75 -5.64
C ALA A 9 0.26 2.71 -5.95
N ALA A 10 -0.58 2.29 -4.99
CA ALA A 10 -2.03 2.29 -5.13
C ALA A 10 -2.56 3.69 -5.45
N ARG A 11 -2.07 4.70 -4.72
CA ARG A 11 -2.43 6.10 -4.96
C ARG A 11 -2.04 6.57 -6.38
N ALA A 12 -0.84 6.19 -6.83
CA ALA A 12 -0.38 6.52 -8.18
C ALA A 12 -1.25 5.87 -9.27
N LEU A 13 -1.67 4.61 -9.08
CA LEU A 13 -2.57 3.91 -10.00
C LEU A 13 -3.95 4.58 -10.08
N LEU A 14 -4.45 5.05 -8.93
CA LEU A 14 -5.72 5.78 -8.84
C LEU A 14 -5.64 7.23 -9.34
N ARG A 15 -4.43 7.77 -9.56
CA ARG A 15 -4.19 9.17 -9.94
C ARG A 15 -4.80 10.19 -8.96
N ILE A 16 -4.76 9.87 -7.67
CA ILE A 16 -5.28 10.75 -6.60
C ILE A 16 -4.15 11.31 -5.73
N ASP A 17 -4.43 12.40 -5.02
CA ASP A 17 -3.51 12.96 -4.03
C ASP A 17 -3.76 12.39 -2.61
N GLN A 18 -2.97 12.82 -1.63
CA GLN A 18 -3.11 12.35 -0.24
C GLN A 18 -4.41 12.79 0.43
N ARG A 19 -4.99 13.93 0.01
CA ARG A 19 -6.21 14.49 0.60
C ARG A 19 -7.42 13.70 0.15
N GLU A 20 -7.50 13.41 -1.14
CA GLU A 20 -8.53 12.56 -1.73
C GLU A 20 -8.46 11.13 -1.14
N LEU A 21 -7.25 10.57 -1.01
CA LEU A 21 -7.08 9.27 -0.34
C LEU A 21 -7.57 9.30 1.11
N ALA A 22 -7.24 10.34 1.87
CA ALA A 22 -7.70 10.50 3.25
C ALA A 22 -9.23 10.54 3.35
N GLN A 23 -9.89 11.28 2.45
CA GLN A 23 -11.35 11.34 2.35
C GLN A 23 -11.96 9.96 2.06
N ARG A 24 -11.42 9.23 1.06
CA ARG A 24 -11.90 7.88 0.71
C ARG A 24 -11.76 6.89 1.86
N CYS A 25 -10.69 7.00 2.64
CA CYS A 25 -10.44 6.12 3.79
C CYS A 25 -11.20 6.56 5.06
N SER A 26 -11.90 7.70 5.06
CA SER A 26 -12.42 8.32 6.29
C SER A 26 -11.33 8.49 7.37
N LEU A 27 -10.12 8.86 6.96
CA LEU A 27 -8.97 9.13 7.81
C LEU A 27 -8.54 10.59 7.70
N SER A 28 -7.80 11.08 8.69
CA SER A 28 -7.24 12.42 8.61
C SER A 28 -6.02 12.47 7.69
N LEU A 29 -5.82 13.59 6.98
CA LEU A 29 -4.65 13.80 6.11
C LEU A 29 -3.31 13.52 6.83
N PRO A 30 -3.08 13.98 8.09
CA PRO A 30 -1.85 13.65 8.81
C PRO A 30 -1.65 12.15 9.05
N THR A 31 -2.74 11.37 9.15
CA THR A 31 -2.65 9.92 9.28
C THR A 31 -2.14 9.29 7.99
N ILE A 32 -2.71 9.65 6.83
CA ILE A 32 -2.23 9.19 5.52
C ILE A 32 -0.77 9.61 5.28
N GLN A 33 -0.41 10.85 5.59
CA GLN A 33 0.97 11.33 5.47
C GLN A 33 1.95 10.50 6.29
N ARG A 34 1.61 10.19 7.54
CA ARG A 34 2.44 9.34 8.42
C ARG A 34 2.55 7.91 7.90
N MET A 35 1.47 7.34 7.37
CA MET A 35 1.46 6.02 6.76
C MET A 35 2.37 5.99 5.52
N GLU A 36 2.25 6.97 4.61
CA GLU A 36 3.10 7.06 3.42
C GLU A 36 4.57 7.37 3.73
N ALA A 37 4.87 8.02 4.85
CA ALA A 37 6.24 8.32 5.29
C ALA A 37 6.96 7.13 5.96
N SER A 38 6.27 6.01 6.21
CA SER A 38 6.88 4.85 6.87
C SER A 38 7.91 4.14 5.99
N GLU A 39 9.01 3.69 6.58
CA GLU A 39 10.02 2.85 5.92
C GLU A 39 9.62 1.36 6.05
N GLY A 40 8.67 0.92 5.22
CA GLY A 40 8.24 -0.48 5.16
C GLY A 40 6.76 -0.68 5.53
N VAL A 41 6.48 -1.67 6.38
CA VAL A 41 5.10 -1.98 6.82
C VAL A 41 4.52 -0.82 7.62
N ILE A 42 3.33 -0.38 7.25
CA ILE A 42 2.61 0.67 7.94
C ILE A 42 2.18 0.15 9.32
N ARG A 43 2.61 0.86 10.38
CA ARG A 43 2.15 0.61 11.75
C ARG A 43 1.02 1.57 12.10
N GLY A 44 -0.05 1.05 12.67
CA GLY A 44 -1.23 1.81 13.05
C GLY A 44 -2.24 0.94 13.80
N ASN A 45 -3.31 1.55 14.29
CA ASN A 45 -4.42 0.78 14.85
C ASN A 45 -5.12 -0.03 13.75
N VAL A 46 -5.73 -1.15 14.15
CA VAL A 46 -6.37 -2.09 13.21
C VAL A 46 -7.50 -1.41 12.45
N ASP A 47 -8.33 -0.60 13.11
CA ASP A 47 -9.46 0.13 12.50
C ASP A 47 -9.02 1.00 11.30
N SER A 48 -7.93 1.75 11.43
CA SER A 48 -7.42 2.60 10.35
C SER A 48 -6.87 1.78 9.19
N LEU A 49 -6.23 0.64 9.48
CA LEU A 49 -5.71 -0.26 8.45
C LEU A 49 -6.85 -0.94 7.69
N VAL A 50 -7.93 -1.34 8.38
CA VAL A 50 -9.14 -1.91 7.76
C VAL A 50 -9.79 -0.90 6.82
N LYS A 51 -10.06 0.32 7.31
CA LYS A 51 -10.62 1.41 6.49
C LYS A 51 -9.79 1.70 5.24
N LEU A 52 -8.47 1.67 5.36
CA LEU A 52 -7.56 1.88 4.25
C LEU A 52 -7.67 0.77 3.20
N VAL A 53 -7.63 -0.50 3.63
CA VAL A 53 -7.73 -1.66 2.72
C VAL A 53 -9.09 -1.70 2.02
N GLU A 54 -10.17 -1.44 2.75
CA GLU A 54 -11.53 -1.38 2.20
C GLU A 54 -11.68 -0.27 1.17
N ALA A 55 -11.21 0.96 1.48
CA ALA A 55 -11.29 2.08 0.56
C ALA A 55 -10.49 1.84 -0.74
N LEU A 56 -9.32 1.20 -0.65
CA LEU A 56 -8.54 0.81 -1.82
C LEU A 56 -9.25 -0.26 -2.64
N SER A 57 -9.83 -1.27 -2.00
CA SER A 57 -10.60 -2.33 -2.66
C SER A 57 -11.80 -1.76 -3.41
N VAL A 58 -12.59 -0.88 -2.77
CA VAL A 58 -13.73 -0.20 -3.40
C VAL A 58 -13.29 0.70 -4.57
N ALA A 59 -12.09 1.28 -4.49
CA ALA A 59 -11.51 2.06 -5.58
C ALA A 59 -10.95 1.21 -6.74
N GLY A 60 -11.03 -0.12 -6.65
CA GLY A 60 -10.55 -1.05 -7.68
C GLY A 60 -9.08 -1.45 -7.54
N ILE A 61 -8.48 -1.28 -6.37
CA ILE A 61 -7.11 -1.73 -6.07
C ILE A 61 -7.16 -3.04 -5.30
N GLU A 62 -6.53 -4.06 -5.87
CA GLU A 62 -6.25 -5.32 -5.20
C GLU A 62 -4.84 -5.31 -4.60
N LEU A 63 -4.73 -5.48 -3.27
CA LEU A 63 -3.44 -5.57 -2.59
C LEU A 63 -2.97 -7.02 -2.55
N ILE A 64 -1.88 -7.29 -3.26
CA ILE A 64 -1.26 -8.61 -3.32
C ILE A 64 -0.27 -8.76 -2.15
N ALA A 65 -0.47 -9.80 -1.34
CA ALA A 65 0.43 -10.12 -0.24
C ALA A 65 1.78 -10.67 -0.73
N GLU A 66 2.80 -10.63 0.13
CA GLU A 66 4.09 -11.22 -0.18
C GLU A 66 3.95 -12.71 -0.52
N GLY A 67 4.59 -13.13 -1.63
CA GLY A 67 4.54 -14.51 -2.12
C GLY A 67 3.20 -14.94 -2.75
N ALA A 68 2.17 -14.10 -2.72
CA ALA A 68 0.87 -14.44 -3.29
C ALA A 68 0.91 -14.44 -4.83
N ALA A 69 0.23 -15.42 -5.43
CA ALA A 69 0.02 -15.47 -6.88
C ALA A 69 -1.05 -14.45 -7.31
N SER A 70 -0.81 -13.75 -8.42
CA SER A 70 -1.80 -12.87 -9.06
C SER A 70 -2.48 -13.62 -10.20
N SER A 71 -3.56 -14.35 -9.88
CA SER A 71 -4.20 -15.29 -10.80
C SER A 71 -5.14 -14.63 -11.81
N SER A 72 -5.86 -13.56 -11.44
CA SER A 72 -6.77 -12.84 -12.34
C SER A 72 -6.02 -12.08 -13.44
N GLY A 73 -4.80 -11.62 -13.13
CA GLY A 73 -3.91 -10.93 -14.06
C GLY A 73 -4.35 -9.51 -14.43
N GLY A 74 -3.40 -8.73 -14.95
CA GLY A 74 -3.59 -7.33 -15.34
C GLY A 74 -2.26 -6.60 -15.47
N ARG A 75 -2.25 -5.37 -16.02
CA ARG A 75 -1.04 -4.54 -16.01
C ARG A 75 -0.78 -4.08 -14.59
N GLY A 76 0.39 -4.40 -14.05
CA GLY A 76 0.77 -4.05 -12.69
C GLY A 76 2.28 -3.92 -12.51
N VAL A 77 2.68 -3.54 -11.30
CA VAL A 77 4.08 -3.41 -10.88
C VAL A 77 4.31 -4.22 -9.61
N ARG A 78 5.41 -4.98 -9.57
CA ARG A 78 5.86 -5.71 -8.39
C ARG A 78 7.33 -5.43 -8.13
N LEU A 79 7.69 -5.35 -6.85
CA LEU A 79 9.09 -5.38 -6.47
C LEU A 79 9.66 -6.76 -6.82
N LYS A 80 10.87 -6.79 -7.36
CA LYS A 80 11.64 -8.02 -7.46
C LYS A 80 12.20 -8.34 -6.08
N SER A 81 12.35 -9.63 -5.76
CA SER A 81 13.11 -10.02 -4.58
C SER A 81 14.50 -9.37 -4.66
N PRO A 82 14.99 -8.75 -3.57
CA PRO A 82 16.35 -8.25 -3.55
C PRO A 82 17.30 -9.41 -3.90
N PRO A 83 18.38 -9.15 -4.65
CA PRO A 83 19.40 -10.17 -4.84
C PRO A 83 19.87 -10.67 -3.47
N PRO A 84 20.24 -11.95 -3.33
CA PRO A 84 20.80 -12.43 -2.07
C PRO A 84 21.95 -11.50 -1.68
N SER A 85 21.84 -10.88 -0.51
CA SER A 85 22.91 -10.02 0.01
C SER A 85 24.19 -10.86 -0.02
N ALA A 86 25.16 -10.48 -0.87
CA ALA A 86 26.46 -11.09 -0.86
C ALA A 86 27.01 -10.88 0.55
N GLY A 87 27.03 -11.95 1.35
CA GLY A 87 27.46 -11.89 2.74
C GLY A 87 28.84 -11.22 2.81
N GLY A 88 28.90 -10.09 3.49
CA GLY A 88 30.15 -9.66 4.09
C GLY A 88 30.55 -10.74 5.08
N GLN A 89 31.70 -11.35 4.82
CA GLN A 89 32.48 -12.10 5.81
C GLN A 89 32.90 -11.16 6.94
#